data_AF-A0A409VPG6-F1
#
_entry.id   AF-A0A409VPG6-F1
#
_cell.length_a   1.000
_cell.length_b   1.000
_cell.length_c   1.000
_cell.angle_alpha   90.00
_cell.angle_beta   90.00
_cell.angle_gamma   90.00
#
_symmetry.space_group_name_H-M   'P 1'
#
loop_
_entity.id
_entity.type
_entity.pdbx_description
1 polymer ?
#
loop_
_entity_poly.entity_id
_entity_poly.type
_entity_poly.pdbx_seq_one_letter_code
_entity_poly.pdbx_strand_id
1 'polypeptide(L)'
;MSLEQASEARKARLIALRKRKAGEVVDDNGVAEPLIKNRNFDPESRALKKHTQEDIVMEDTVEYQVKGLAEQIIADDEKRRAQELDVFNIAPKRPNWDLKRETEKKLSKLERRTQEAIHTLIRQRLAAQKGDSDDLVGAMKAQERQNASESLSDDED
;
A
#
# COMPACT_ATOMS: atom_id res chain seq x y z
N MET A 1 31.86 70.64 29.09
CA MET A 1 31.12 69.63 28.30
C MET A 1 30.39 70.34 27.18
N SER A 2 30.85 70.18 25.94
CA SER A 2 30.20 70.81 24.78
C SER A 2 28.82 70.17 24.55
N LEU A 3 27.85 70.95 24.09
CA LEU A 3 26.53 70.47 23.65
C LEU A 3 26.65 69.38 22.57
N GLU A 4 27.67 69.48 21.73
CA GLU A 4 27.95 68.51 20.66
C GLU A 4 28.35 67.15 21.23
N GLN A 5 29.26 67.12 22.20
CA GLN A 5 29.70 65.89 22.89
C GLN A 5 28.53 65.18 23.59
N ALA A 6 27.61 65.94 24.20
CA ALA A 6 26.41 65.38 24.81
C ALA A 6 25.44 64.79 23.76
N SER A 7 25.32 65.42 22.59
CA SER A 7 24.48 64.94 21.49
C SER A 7 25.01 63.64 20.89
N GLU A 8 26.33 63.54 20.71
CA GLU A 8 27.00 62.36 20.18
C GLU A 8 26.91 61.18 21.15
N ALA A 9 27.12 61.43 22.45
CA ALA A 9 26.95 60.42 23.50
C ALA A 9 25.50 59.88 23.55
N ARG A 10 24.50 60.75 23.41
CA ARG A 10 23.08 60.34 23.35
C ARG A 10 22.79 59.52 22.08
N LYS A 11 23.32 59.95 20.93
CA LYS A 11 23.15 59.24 19.65
C LYS A 11 23.76 57.84 19.71
N ALA A 12 24.99 57.72 20.24
CA ALA A 12 25.67 56.44 20.44
C ALA A 12 24.85 55.52 21.36
N ARG A 13 24.33 56.04 22.48
CA ARG A 13 23.49 55.28 23.42
C ARG A 13 22.19 54.79 22.78
N LEU A 14 21.52 55.62 21.98
CA LEU A 14 20.29 55.22 21.28
C LEU A 14 20.55 54.16 20.21
N ILE A 15 21.68 54.25 19.50
CA ILE A 15 22.08 53.23 18.52
C ILE A 15 22.36 51.90 19.22
N ALA A 16 23.07 51.90 20.36
CA ALA A 16 23.32 50.71 21.15
C ALA A 16 22.01 50.06 21.64
N LEU A 17 21.04 50.86 22.12
CA LEU A 17 19.73 50.35 22.55
C LEU A 17 18.91 49.76 21.38
N ARG A 18 18.99 50.35 20.18
CA ARG A 18 18.34 49.80 18.98
C ARG A 18 18.96 48.48 18.56
N LYS A 19 20.30 48.39 18.51
CA LYS A 19 21.01 47.12 18.22
C LYS A 19 20.65 46.03 19.22
N ARG A 20 20.59 46.38 20.52
CA ARG A 20 20.19 45.44 21.57
C ARG A 20 18.74 44.97 21.41
N LYS A 21 17.82 45.87 21.05
CA LYS A 21 16.41 45.52 20.79
C LYS A 21 16.27 44.62 19.55
N ALA A 22 17.11 44.82 18.53
CA ALA A 22 17.14 44.00 17.33
C ALA A 22 17.82 42.64 17.53
N GLY A 23 18.42 42.38 18.70
CA GLY A 23 19.15 41.14 18.98
C GLY A 23 20.49 41.05 18.25
N GLU A 24 21.00 42.16 17.73
CA GLU A 24 22.23 42.25 16.93
C GLU A 24 23.46 42.63 17.78
N VAL A 25 23.35 42.47 19.11
CA VAL A 25 24.46 42.72 20.03
C VAL A 25 25.21 41.42 20.24
N VAL A 26 26.45 41.42 19.75
CA VAL A 26 27.39 40.31 19.83
C VAL A 26 28.47 40.74 20.81
N ASP A 27 28.74 39.89 21.80
CA ASP A 27 29.83 40.07 22.76
C ASP A 27 31.20 39.88 22.06
N ASP A 28 32.29 40.30 22.68
CA ASP A 28 33.67 40.29 22.13
C ASP A 28 34.13 38.86 21.72
N ASN A 29 33.43 37.83 22.20
CA ASN A 29 33.63 36.42 21.89
C ASN A 29 32.73 35.88 20.76
N GLY A 30 31.98 36.72 20.04
CA GLY A 30 31.12 36.29 18.94
C GLY A 30 29.77 35.68 19.36
N VAL A 31 29.41 35.77 20.64
CA VAL A 31 28.16 35.21 21.18
C VAL A 31 27.11 36.30 21.32
N ALA A 32 25.89 36.05 20.83
CA ALA A 32 24.78 36.98 20.95
C ALA A 32 24.39 37.19 22.43
N GLU A 33 24.38 38.43 22.91
CA GLU A 33 23.95 38.75 24.27
C GLU A 33 22.46 38.41 24.47
N PRO A 34 22.06 37.94 25.67
CA PRO A 34 20.67 37.56 25.93
C PRO A 34 19.74 38.77 25.81
N LEU A 35 18.84 38.72 24.84
CA LEU A 35 17.80 39.73 24.65
C LEU A 35 16.90 39.78 25.89
N ILE A 36 16.90 40.91 26.60
CA ILE A 36 16.01 41.15 27.74
C ILE A 36 14.58 41.24 27.21
N LYS A 37 13.86 40.13 27.29
CA LYS A 37 12.43 40.06 26.98
C LYS A 37 11.65 40.59 28.18
N ASN A 38 10.69 41.48 27.90
CA ASN A 38 9.71 41.92 28.88
C ASN A 38 8.77 40.75 29.18
N ARG A 39 8.99 40.05 30.29
CA ARG A 39 8.23 38.83 30.63
C ARG A 39 6.72 39.12 30.78
N ASN A 40 6.38 40.22 31.45
CA ASN A 40 5.01 40.57 31.81
C ASN A 40 4.56 41.95 31.29
N PHE A 41 5.31 42.60 30.40
CA PHE A 41 4.97 43.94 29.92
C PHE A 41 4.80 43.96 28.41
N ASP A 42 3.64 44.43 27.97
CA ASP A 42 3.33 44.59 26.57
C ASP A 42 3.72 46.01 26.11
N PRO A 43 4.69 46.13 25.17
CA PRO A 43 5.19 47.43 24.73
C PRO A 43 4.18 48.28 23.97
N GLU A 44 3.13 47.68 23.38
CA GLU A 44 2.12 48.42 22.62
C GLU A 44 1.05 49.01 23.54
N SER A 45 0.50 48.19 24.45
CA SER A 45 -0.51 48.63 25.42
C SER A 45 0.09 49.30 26.66
N ARG A 46 1.41 49.23 26.85
CA ARG A 46 2.14 49.70 28.05
C ARG A 46 1.56 49.16 29.37
N ALA A 47 0.89 48.02 29.31
CA ALA A 47 0.22 47.40 30.44
C ALA A 47 0.81 46.03 30.74
N LEU A 48 0.32 45.41 31.81
CA LEU A 48 0.65 44.03 32.13
C LEU A 48 0.14 43.11 31.00
N LYS A 49 1.01 42.24 30.49
CA LYS A 49 0.65 41.22 29.49
C LYS A 49 -0.45 40.33 30.08
N LYS A 50 -1.68 40.46 29.57
CA LYS A 50 -2.81 39.60 29.93
C LYS A 50 -2.74 38.34 29.06
N HIS A 51 -3.01 37.19 29.66
CA HIS A 51 -3.18 35.95 28.90
C HIS A 51 -4.49 36.08 28.10
N THR A 52 -4.41 35.90 26.78
CA THR A 52 -5.59 35.95 25.91
C THR A 52 -6.10 34.55 25.65
N GLN A 53 -7.37 34.42 25.26
CA GLN A 53 -7.98 33.10 25.03
C GLN A 53 -7.27 32.30 23.92
N GLU A 54 -6.59 32.99 23.00
CA GLU A 54 -5.75 32.41 21.95
C GLU A 54 -4.54 31.66 22.52
N ASP A 55 -3.98 32.10 23.66
CA ASP A 55 -2.87 31.41 24.32
C ASP A 55 -3.30 30.07 24.96
N ILE A 56 -4.60 29.85 25.15
CA ILE A 56 -5.19 28.68 25.84
C ILE A 56 -5.55 27.58 24.86
N VAL A 57 -5.70 27.90 23.57
CA VAL A 57 -5.99 26.91 22.53
C VAL A 57 -4.71 26.11 22.31
N MET A 58 -4.56 25.03 23.07
CA MET A 58 -3.50 24.05 22.86
C MET A 58 -3.80 23.32 21.53
N GLU A 59 -3.15 23.77 20.47
CA GLU A 59 -3.29 23.20 19.11
C GLU A 59 -2.82 21.73 19.06
N ASP A 60 -2.01 21.28 20.01
CA ASP A 60 -1.45 19.92 20.11
C ASP A 60 -2.22 19.04 21.10
N THR A 61 -3.55 19.00 20.97
CA THR A 61 -4.41 18.08 21.72
C THR A 61 -4.88 16.93 20.82
N VAL A 62 -5.00 15.73 21.36
CA VAL A 62 -5.50 14.55 20.63
C VAL A 62 -6.93 14.81 20.12
N GLU A 63 -7.74 15.55 20.88
CA GLU A 63 -9.11 15.91 20.48
C GLU A 63 -9.12 16.77 19.22
N TYR A 64 -8.17 17.70 19.08
CA TYR A 64 -8.02 18.52 17.87
C TYR A 64 -7.56 17.70 16.67
N GLN A 65 -6.60 16.79 16.88
CA GLN A 65 -6.10 15.90 15.82
C GLN A 65 -7.16 14.92 15.30
N VAL A 66 -8.08 14.47 16.16
CA VAL A 66 -9.15 13.52 15.82
C VAL A 66 -10.43 14.23 15.34
N LYS A 67 -10.51 15.55 15.49
CA LYS A 67 -11.66 16.34 15.03
C LYS A 67 -11.87 16.15 13.52
N GLY A 68 -13.05 15.67 13.14
CA GLY A 68 -13.43 15.44 11.73
C GLY A 68 -13.05 14.07 11.17
N LEU A 69 -12.28 13.23 11.89
CA LEU A 69 -11.96 11.86 11.44
C LEU A 69 -13.22 11.00 11.33
N ALA A 70 -14.17 11.16 12.25
CA ALA A 70 -15.46 10.47 12.21
C ALA A 70 -16.28 10.80 10.95
N GLU A 71 -16.30 12.08 10.55
CA GLU A 71 -17.01 12.55 9.36
C GLU A 71 -16.38 11.97 8.09
N GLN A 72 -15.05 11.88 8.04
CA GLN A 72 -14.32 11.25 6.93
C GLN A 72 -14.63 9.76 6.82
N ILE A 73 -14.65 9.03 7.94
CA ILE A 73 -14.99 7.60 7.96
C ILE A 73 -16.40 7.36 7.43
N ILE A 74 -17.38 8.17 7.86
CA ILE A 74 -18.77 8.07 7.39
C ILE A 74 -18.85 8.32 5.88
N ALA A 75 -18.18 9.38 5.40
CA ALA A 75 -18.17 9.72 3.98
C ALA A 75 -17.51 8.63 3.11
N ASP A 76 -16.45 7.99 3.59
CA ASP A 76 -15.78 6.91 2.86
C ASP A 76 -16.59 5.60 2.87
N ASP A 77 -17.30 5.31 3.96
CA ASP A 77 -18.21 4.17 4.02
C ASP A 77 -19.40 4.33 3.06
N GLU A 78 -19.96 5.53 2.96
CA GLU A 78 -21.01 5.84 1.98
C GLU A 78 -20.52 5.67 0.53
N LYS A 79 -19.30 6.11 0.21
CA LYS A 79 -18.68 5.89 -1.11
C LYS A 79 -18.48 4.40 -1.40
N ARG A 80 -18.02 3.61 -0.41
CA ARG A 80 -17.83 2.16 -0.58
C ARG A 80 -19.15 1.46 -0.82
N ARG A 81 -20.20 1.76 -0.04
CA ARG A 81 -21.54 1.20 -0.25
C ARG A 81 -22.12 1.57 -1.61
N ALA A 82 -21.89 2.80 -2.10
CA ALA A 82 -22.30 3.20 -3.44
C ALA A 82 -21.58 2.42 -4.56
N GLN A 83 -20.31 2.07 -4.38
CA GLN A 83 -19.56 1.23 -5.33
C GLN A 83 -20.03 -0.24 -5.32
N GLU A 84 -20.37 -0.78 -4.15
CA GLU A 84 -20.89 -2.16 -4.02
C GLU A 84 -22.30 -2.31 -4.61
N LEU A 85 -23.10 -1.23 -4.58
CA LEU A 85 -24.43 -1.14 -5.20
C LEU A 85 -24.38 -0.80 -6.69
N ASP A 86 -23.22 -0.83 -7.32
CA ASP A 86 -23.10 -0.64 -8.78
C ASP A 86 -23.62 -1.87 -9.53
N VAL A 87 -24.84 -1.75 -10.07
CA VAL A 87 -25.55 -2.76 -10.87
C VAL A 87 -24.71 -3.23 -12.08
N PHE A 88 -23.78 -2.42 -12.57
CA PHE A 88 -22.88 -2.79 -13.67
C PHE A 88 -21.82 -3.84 -13.30
N ASN A 89 -21.51 -4.04 -12.01
CA ASN A 89 -20.67 -5.14 -11.54
C ASN A 89 -21.46 -6.44 -11.27
N ILE A 90 -22.78 -6.35 -11.09
CA ILE A 90 -23.67 -7.49 -10.86
C ILE A 90 -24.07 -8.15 -12.20
N ALA A 91 -24.15 -7.38 -13.29
CA ALA A 91 -24.41 -7.92 -14.61
C ALA A 91 -23.20 -8.71 -15.18
N PRO A 92 -23.39 -9.88 -15.81
CA PRO A 92 -22.30 -10.66 -16.37
C PRO A 92 -21.62 -9.93 -17.54
N LYS A 93 -20.34 -9.59 -17.36
CA LYS A 93 -19.53 -8.77 -18.29
C LYS A 93 -19.32 -9.39 -19.68
N ARG A 94 -19.62 -10.68 -19.91
CA ARG A 94 -19.42 -11.38 -21.19
C ARG A 94 -20.61 -12.30 -21.50
N PRO A 95 -21.15 -12.31 -22.73
CA PRO A 95 -22.26 -13.21 -23.12
C PRO A 95 -22.00 -14.71 -22.83
N ASN A 96 -20.74 -15.15 -22.99
CA ASN A 96 -20.36 -16.56 -22.83
C ASN A 96 -19.84 -16.90 -21.42
N TRP A 97 -19.97 -16.01 -20.44
CA TRP A 97 -19.38 -16.23 -19.11
C TRP A 97 -20.00 -17.46 -18.42
N ASP A 98 -21.30 -17.65 -18.60
CA ASP A 98 -22.06 -18.72 -17.95
C ASP A 98 -21.74 -20.05 -18.63
N LEU A 99 -21.73 -20.04 -19.96
CA LEU A 99 -21.28 -21.17 -20.76
C LEU A 99 -19.87 -21.60 -20.34
N LYS A 100 -18.92 -20.67 -20.20
CA LYS A 100 -17.56 -20.97 -19.77
C LYS A 100 -17.55 -21.62 -18.39
N ARG A 101 -18.28 -21.06 -17.42
CA ARG A 101 -18.36 -21.58 -16.05
C ARG A 101 -18.93 -23.00 -16.01
N GLU A 102 -19.98 -23.28 -16.77
CA GLU A 102 -20.60 -24.60 -16.84
C GLU A 102 -19.72 -25.62 -17.57
N THR A 103 -19.04 -25.20 -18.66
CA THR A 103 -18.12 -26.07 -19.40
C THR A 103 -16.87 -26.40 -18.60
N GLU A 104 -16.33 -25.45 -17.82
CA GLU A 104 -15.14 -25.64 -16.99
C GLU A 104 -15.35 -26.75 -15.95
N LYS A 105 -16.53 -26.81 -15.34
CA LYS A 105 -16.89 -27.86 -14.38
C LYS A 105 -16.93 -29.26 -15.02
N LYS A 106 -17.30 -29.36 -16.29
CA LYS A 106 -17.29 -30.63 -17.04
C LYS A 106 -15.87 -30.99 -17.50
N LEU A 107 -15.12 -30.00 -17.97
CA LEU A 107 -13.73 -30.16 -18.43
C LEU A 107 -12.80 -30.59 -17.31
N SER A 108 -12.87 -30.00 -16.12
CA SER A 108 -12.03 -30.40 -14.97
C SER A 108 -12.16 -31.88 -14.58
N LYS A 109 -13.37 -32.45 -14.67
CA LYS A 109 -13.58 -33.89 -14.45
C LYS A 109 -12.97 -34.74 -15.57
N LEU A 110 -13.06 -34.25 -16.80
CA LEU A 110 -12.53 -34.95 -17.97
C LEU A 110 -11.00 -34.89 -17.98
N GLU A 111 -10.41 -33.72 -17.72
CA GLU A 111 -8.96 -33.46 -17.69
C GLU A 111 -8.23 -34.42 -16.75
N ARG A 112 -8.79 -34.69 -15.57
CA ARG A 112 -8.20 -35.68 -14.64
C ARG A 112 -8.11 -37.07 -15.28
N ARG A 113 -9.19 -37.53 -15.92
CA ARG A 113 -9.23 -38.83 -16.61
C ARG A 113 -8.33 -38.85 -17.84
N THR A 114 -8.26 -37.75 -18.57
CA THR A 114 -7.36 -37.60 -19.71
C THR A 114 -5.91 -37.68 -19.26
N GLN A 115 -5.55 -37.04 -18.14
CA GLN A 115 -4.20 -37.12 -17.59
C GLN A 115 -3.85 -38.51 -17.06
N GLU A 116 -4.80 -39.20 -16.43
CA GLU A 116 -4.67 -40.60 -16.04
C GLU A 116 -4.41 -41.50 -17.26
N ALA A 117 -5.17 -41.32 -18.35
CA ALA A 117 -5.01 -42.06 -19.60
C ALA A 117 -3.70 -41.72 -20.33
N ILE A 118 -3.28 -40.46 -20.33
CA ILE A 118 -1.98 -40.04 -20.86
C ILE A 118 -0.86 -40.74 -20.11
N HIS A 119 -0.96 -40.81 -18.78
CA HIS A 119 0.04 -41.45 -17.95
C HIS A 119 0.10 -42.97 -18.17
N THR A 120 -1.04 -43.66 -18.35
CA THR A 120 -1.04 -45.09 -18.69
C THR A 120 -0.44 -45.34 -20.08
N LEU A 121 -0.78 -44.52 -21.07
CA LEU A 121 -0.19 -44.60 -22.42
C LEU A 121 1.32 -44.37 -22.40
N ILE A 122 1.80 -43.40 -21.60
CA ILE A 122 3.23 -43.15 -21.44
C ILE A 122 3.92 -44.36 -20.82
N ARG A 123 3.35 -44.99 -19.78
CA ARG A 123 3.91 -46.22 -19.19
C ARG A 123 3.96 -47.36 -20.19
N GLN A 124 2.87 -47.61 -20.90
CA GLN A 124 2.78 -48.62 -21.96
C GLN A 124 3.85 -48.41 -23.02
N ARG A 125 3.99 -47.17 -23.50
CA ARG A 125 5.01 -46.81 -24.50
C ARG A 125 6.43 -47.00 -23.98
N LEU A 126 6.71 -46.59 -22.75
CA LEU A 126 8.05 -46.70 -22.16
C LEU A 126 8.47 -48.15 -21.95
N ALA A 127 7.54 -49.03 -21.54
CA ALA A 127 7.88 -50.43 -21.36
C ALA A 127 7.93 -51.22 -22.66
N ALA A 128 7.09 -50.86 -23.63
CA ALA A 128 7.24 -51.34 -24.99
C ALA A 128 8.62 -51.03 -25.57
N GLN A 129 9.19 -49.87 -25.21
CA GLN A 129 10.53 -49.46 -25.63
C GLN A 129 11.66 -50.13 -24.80
N LYS A 130 11.41 -50.48 -23.53
CA LYS A 130 12.44 -51.05 -22.63
C LYS A 130 12.50 -52.57 -22.59
N GLY A 131 11.47 -53.30 -23.00
CA GLY A 131 11.48 -54.78 -23.02
C GLY A 131 11.55 -55.45 -21.64
N ASP A 132 11.38 -54.71 -20.54
CA ASP A 132 11.51 -55.18 -19.16
C ASP A 132 10.22 -55.80 -18.62
N SER A 133 10.30 -57.07 -18.22
CA SER A 133 9.15 -57.95 -18.12
C SER A 133 8.41 -58.09 -16.81
N ASP A 134 8.39 -57.04 -15.99
CA ASP A 134 7.86 -57.19 -14.62
C ASP A 134 6.77 -56.19 -14.20
N ASP A 135 6.21 -55.38 -15.10
CA ASP A 135 4.85 -54.80 -14.91
C ASP A 135 4.16 -54.38 -16.23
N LEU A 136 4.76 -54.68 -17.40
CA LEU A 136 4.31 -54.21 -18.71
C LEU A 136 4.59 -55.18 -19.88
N VAL A 137 5.50 -56.16 -19.75
CA VAL A 137 5.72 -57.19 -20.80
C VAL A 137 4.64 -58.26 -20.80
N GLY A 138 3.91 -58.46 -19.70
CA GLY A 138 2.69 -59.27 -19.72
C GLY A 138 1.61 -58.64 -20.62
N ALA A 139 1.46 -57.32 -20.55
CA ALA A 139 0.48 -56.58 -21.34
C ALA A 139 0.82 -56.60 -22.85
N MET A 140 2.11 -56.48 -23.19
CA MET A 140 2.54 -56.48 -24.59
C MET A 140 2.48 -57.88 -25.24
N LYS A 141 2.82 -58.95 -24.50
CA LYS A 141 2.65 -60.34 -24.98
C LYS A 141 1.19 -60.76 -25.15
N ALA A 142 0.26 -60.19 -24.38
CA ALA A 142 -1.17 -60.44 -24.55
C ALA A 142 -1.74 -59.72 -25.79
N GLN A 143 -1.31 -58.48 -26.02
CA GLN A 143 -1.72 -57.69 -27.18
C GLN A 143 -1.20 -58.28 -28.51
N GLU A 144 0.00 -58.86 -28.50
CA GLU A 144 0.58 -59.55 -29.65
C GLU A 144 -0.10 -60.91 -29.95
N ARG A 145 -0.63 -61.59 -28.93
CA ARG A 145 -1.41 -62.83 -29.11
C ARG A 145 -2.82 -62.58 -29.64
N GLN A 146 -3.47 -61.50 -29.22
CA GLN A 146 -4.79 -61.09 -29.74
C GLN A 146 -4.73 -60.73 -31.23
N ASN A 147 -3.78 -59.88 -31.63
CA ASN A 147 -3.62 -59.50 -33.04
C ASN A 147 -3.27 -60.71 -33.93
N ALA A 148 -2.55 -61.70 -33.40
CA ALA A 148 -2.25 -62.93 -34.13
C ALA A 148 -3.46 -63.88 -34.26
N SER A 149 -4.36 -63.96 -33.28
CA SER A 149 -5.59 -64.78 -33.41
C SER A 149 -6.65 -64.15 -34.31
N GLU A 150 -6.72 -62.81 -34.32
CA GLU A 150 -7.70 -62.05 -35.10
C GLU A 150 -7.33 -62.00 -36.59
N SER A 151 -6.03 -62.02 -36.91
CA SER A 151 -5.56 -62.20 -38.29
C SER A 151 -5.68 -63.63 -38.83
N LEU A 152 -5.88 -64.63 -37.97
CA LEU A 152 -6.12 -66.02 -38.39
C LEU A 152 -7.61 -66.36 -38.58
N SER A 153 -8.55 -65.58 -38.04
CA SER A 153 -9.99 -65.86 -38.19
C SER A 153 -10.66 -65.12 -39.35
N ASP A 154 -9.96 -64.19 -40.02
CA ASP A 154 -10.48 -63.41 -41.15
C ASP A 154 -10.17 -64.07 -42.52
N ASP A 155 -9.47 -65.22 -42.52
CA ASP A 155 -9.12 -66.01 -43.72
C ASP A 155 -9.97 -67.30 -43.86
N GLU A 156 -10.97 -67.54 -43.00
CA GLU A 156 -11.91 -68.67 -43.08
C GLU A 156 -13.38 -68.18 -43.07
N ASP A 157 -13.86 -67.55 -44.15
CA ASP A 157 -15.29 -67.52 -44.57
C ASP A 157 -15.44 -67.04 -46.04
#